data_AF-A0A7T5JRT5-F1
#
_entry.id   AF-A0A7T5JRT5-F1
#
_cell.length_a   1.000
_cell.length_b   1.000
_cell.length_c   1.000
_cell.angle_alpha   90.00
_cell.angle_beta   90.00
_cell.angle_gamma   90.00
#
_symmetry.space_group_name_H-M   'P 1'
#
loop_
_entity.id
_entity.type
_entity.pdbx_description
1 polymer ?
#
loop_
_entity_poly.entity_id
_entity_poly.type
_entity_poly.pdbx_seq_one_letter_code
_entity_poly.pdbx_strand_id
1 'polypeptide(L)'
;MGEAFLVLLLTYTGVLLLLSYTSKKKANNAGQFLDGGRQFTTFQVFVLMTAMWGASMFSVEIDTGFRAGISAIWFGVSTIVASLFIATFLLGRFRRIGYLTNSNLIGQRYGQRARDVAALVIGLTFPIFAMKNVLAAASFLHIMLHWNLAVVLIATTMLVVLYVSFGGLWSLAYVQVINLVLFSAGLAVAAYYVLQNHQLVDTTVTSSPGFFSLHGVGLSTIIVWFGMSLLNSVSAQAEFQTISAAKDIRTGRRGVYLSSIVLVGFAVIPALLGMAAREHLGSRASGLLAFPSYLKTVAPHWALLFIGLGFWSAALIWCAPLMFSGASSFGLDLFNRQHVSHNSGTVRRFTRWAMMVQGVMIVVYALARPGDLAWWAVFGLTLRNAAVVGPTISFLLWPIVRERTILMSMIAGVVSGFGWNAVTGFSAVTFPLGINPMWVGTGCAMLVIVAGTLLENRGRIGLTVNETRRKLGAALLFGALISFFSSFEVERTGLSSLLGAALFTGVLLLFFATIVVTEGRETLDGKLSNPGEKLPKSPSFVNE
;
A
#
# COMPACT_ATOMS: atom_id res chain seq x y z
N MET A 1 -27.57 -21.70 -10.53
CA MET A 1 -26.24 -21.03 -10.46
C MET A 1 -25.76 -20.87 -9.01
N GLY A 2 -26.59 -20.33 -8.11
CA GLY A 2 -26.20 -20.06 -6.72
C GLY A 2 -25.72 -21.28 -5.92
N GLU A 3 -26.40 -22.42 -6.01
CA GLU A 3 -26.05 -23.63 -5.23
C GLU A 3 -24.68 -24.21 -5.63
N ALA A 4 -24.42 -24.38 -6.93
CA ALA A 4 -23.14 -24.87 -7.43
C ALA A 4 -21.97 -23.94 -7.04
N PHE A 5 -22.18 -22.62 -7.12
CA PHE A 5 -21.18 -21.65 -6.67
C PHE A 5 -20.97 -21.70 -5.16
N LEU A 6 -22.03 -21.87 -4.39
CA LEU A 6 -21.95 -21.99 -2.93
C LEU A 6 -21.16 -23.23 -2.52
N VAL A 7 -21.38 -24.38 -3.18
CA VAL A 7 -20.57 -25.59 -2.96
C VAL A 7 -19.10 -25.34 -3.30
N LEU A 8 -18.80 -24.71 -4.44
CA LEU A 8 -17.43 -24.34 -4.81
C LEU A 8 -16.78 -23.40 -3.78
N LEU A 9 -17.52 -22.39 -3.32
CA LEU A 9 -17.06 -21.40 -2.35
C LEU A 9 -16.80 -22.04 -0.98
N LEU A 10 -17.71 -22.91 -0.50
CA LEU A 10 -17.54 -23.63 0.76
C LEU A 10 -16.38 -24.64 0.68
N THR A 11 -16.25 -25.35 -0.44
CA THR A 11 -15.13 -26.28 -0.67
C THR A 11 -13.81 -25.52 -0.67
N TYR A 12 -13.74 -24.41 -1.41
CA TYR A 12 -12.56 -23.55 -1.46
C TYR A 12 -12.22 -22.98 -0.08
N THR A 13 -13.23 -22.50 0.65
CA THR A 13 -13.09 -22.03 2.04
C THR A 13 -12.49 -23.12 2.93
N GLY A 14 -12.99 -24.36 2.84
CA GLY A 14 -12.47 -25.51 3.56
C GLY A 14 -10.99 -25.77 3.25
N VAL A 15 -10.60 -25.71 1.97
CA VAL A 15 -9.20 -25.84 1.54
C VAL A 15 -8.32 -24.73 2.14
N LEU A 16 -8.77 -23.47 2.10
CA LEU A 16 -8.01 -22.35 2.67
C LEU A 16 -7.82 -22.51 4.19
N LEU A 17 -8.87 -22.90 4.90
CA LEU A 17 -8.83 -23.14 6.34
C LEU A 17 -7.92 -24.32 6.68
N LEU A 18 -7.96 -25.40 5.92
CA LEU A 18 -7.08 -26.56 6.10
C LEU A 18 -5.62 -26.19 5.88
N LEU A 19 -5.29 -25.53 4.76
CA LEU A 19 -3.93 -25.07 4.48
C LEU A 19 -3.42 -24.14 5.58
N SER A 20 -4.26 -23.20 6.01
CA SER A 20 -3.87 -22.32 7.10
C SER A 20 -3.70 -23.07 8.44
N TYR A 21 -4.56 -24.03 8.75
CA TYR A 21 -4.41 -24.86 9.94
C TYR A 21 -3.09 -25.63 9.91
N THR A 22 -2.68 -26.18 8.75
CA THR A 22 -1.38 -26.85 8.63
C THR A 22 -0.19 -25.90 8.84
N SER A 23 -0.33 -24.64 8.42
CA SER A 23 0.69 -23.60 8.61
C SER A 23 0.95 -23.27 10.08
N LYS A 24 -0.02 -23.54 10.98
CA LYS A 24 0.12 -23.33 12.44
C LYS A 24 1.38 -24.01 13.01
N LYS A 25 1.77 -25.16 12.46
CA LYS A 25 2.98 -25.90 12.88
C LYS A 25 4.28 -25.11 12.66
N LYS A 26 4.27 -24.11 11.77
CA LYS A 26 5.39 -23.19 11.51
C LYS A 26 5.36 -21.93 12.35
N ALA A 27 4.31 -21.71 13.15
CA ALA A 27 4.07 -20.51 13.94
C ALA A 27 3.98 -20.83 15.45
N ASN A 28 5.02 -21.45 16.01
CA ASN A 28 5.02 -21.89 17.41
C ASN A 28 5.28 -20.74 18.38
N ASN A 29 6.12 -19.77 18.00
CA ASN A 29 6.41 -18.58 18.81
C ASN A 29 5.94 -17.26 18.15
N ALA A 30 6.08 -16.13 18.87
CA ALA A 30 5.65 -14.81 18.43
C ALA A 30 6.37 -14.33 17.16
N GLY A 31 7.70 -14.52 17.08
CA GLY A 31 8.47 -14.18 15.89
C GLY A 31 7.97 -14.93 14.66
N GLN A 32 7.84 -16.26 14.77
CA GLN A 32 7.30 -17.10 13.71
C GLN A 32 5.88 -16.69 13.27
N PHE A 33 5.03 -16.24 14.20
CA PHE A 33 3.71 -15.74 13.87
C PHE A 33 3.75 -14.40 13.12
N LEU A 34 4.62 -13.47 13.50
CA LEU A 34 4.64 -12.07 13.00
C LEU A 34 5.56 -11.81 11.81
N ASP A 35 6.77 -12.35 11.83
CA ASP A 35 7.80 -12.15 10.80
C ASP A 35 8.24 -13.46 10.13
N GLY A 36 7.45 -14.53 10.31
CA GLY A 36 7.73 -15.85 9.75
C GLY A 36 8.98 -16.53 10.33
N GLY A 37 9.55 -15.97 11.42
CA GLY A 37 10.81 -16.42 12.00
C GLY A 37 12.00 -16.10 11.11
N ARG A 38 11.80 -15.22 10.10
CA ARG A 38 12.78 -14.90 9.07
C ARG A 38 13.26 -16.13 8.31
N GLN A 39 12.35 -17.01 7.93
CA GLN A 39 12.65 -18.27 7.24
C GLN A 39 12.07 -18.37 5.83
N PHE A 40 11.44 -17.31 5.31
CA PHE A 40 10.82 -17.38 3.99
C PHE A 40 11.88 -17.57 2.90
N THR A 41 11.61 -18.52 2.02
CA THR A 41 12.42 -18.76 0.83
C THR A 41 12.02 -17.78 -0.28
N THR A 42 12.76 -17.82 -1.38
CA THR A 42 12.46 -17.00 -2.57
C THR A 42 11.02 -17.24 -3.03
N PHE A 43 10.53 -18.49 -2.92
CA PHE A 43 9.20 -18.86 -3.35
C PHE A 43 8.10 -18.18 -2.53
N GLN A 44 8.17 -18.19 -1.19
CA GLN A 44 7.16 -17.53 -0.37
C GLN A 44 7.14 -16.01 -0.63
N VAL A 45 8.31 -15.37 -0.72
CA VAL A 45 8.39 -13.94 -1.03
C VAL A 45 7.81 -13.66 -2.42
N PHE A 46 8.19 -14.45 -3.42
CA PHE A 46 7.66 -14.36 -4.79
C PHE A 46 6.12 -14.46 -4.81
N VAL A 47 5.55 -15.48 -4.18
CA VAL A 47 4.10 -15.71 -4.14
C VAL A 47 3.39 -14.55 -3.45
N LEU A 48 3.85 -14.14 -2.27
CA LEU A 48 3.20 -13.10 -1.48
C LEU A 48 3.24 -11.73 -2.17
N MET A 49 4.38 -11.38 -2.78
CA MET A 49 4.51 -10.13 -3.54
C MET A 49 3.67 -10.13 -4.80
N THR A 50 3.68 -11.25 -5.55
CA THR A 50 2.91 -11.35 -6.80
C THR A 50 1.42 -11.33 -6.53
N ALA A 51 0.96 -12.07 -5.51
CA ALA A 51 -0.42 -12.05 -5.10
C ALA A 51 -0.84 -10.64 -4.69
N MET A 52 -0.18 -10.06 -3.68
CA MET A 52 -0.56 -8.76 -3.12
C MET A 52 -0.64 -7.67 -4.19
N TRP A 53 0.43 -7.48 -4.96
CA TRP A 53 0.45 -6.42 -5.97
C TRP A 53 -0.40 -6.75 -7.19
N GLY A 54 -0.46 -8.02 -7.62
CA GLY A 54 -1.29 -8.43 -8.76
C GLY A 54 -2.78 -8.20 -8.52
N ALA A 55 -3.28 -8.46 -7.31
CA ALA A 55 -4.67 -8.19 -6.95
C ALA A 55 -4.98 -6.67 -6.87
N SER A 56 -4.02 -5.87 -6.40
CA SER A 56 -4.16 -4.40 -6.36
C SER A 56 -4.19 -3.80 -7.76
N MET A 57 -3.20 -4.17 -8.57
CA MET A 57 -3.03 -3.78 -9.97
C MET A 57 -4.32 -4.04 -10.74
N PHE A 58 -4.76 -5.31 -10.76
CA PHE A 58 -5.92 -5.76 -11.50
C PHE A 58 -7.16 -4.85 -11.36
N SER A 59 -7.49 -4.44 -10.13
CA SER A 59 -8.67 -3.61 -9.87
C SER A 59 -8.53 -2.19 -10.44
N VAL A 60 -7.31 -1.65 -10.46
CA VAL A 60 -7.02 -0.31 -10.99
C VAL A 60 -6.89 -0.32 -12.50
N GLU A 61 -6.19 -1.30 -13.08
CA GLU A 61 -5.98 -1.35 -14.52
C GLU A 61 -7.24 -1.70 -15.30
N ILE A 62 -8.16 -2.53 -14.77
CA ILE A 62 -9.47 -2.73 -15.43
C ILE A 62 -10.26 -1.42 -15.49
N ASP A 63 -10.36 -0.69 -14.37
CA ASP A 63 -11.13 0.56 -14.35
C ASP A 63 -10.48 1.64 -15.21
N THR A 64 -9.15 1.74 -15.14
CA THR A 64 -8.39 2.71 -15.93
C THR A 64 -8.36 2.35 -17.40
N GLY A 65 -8.19 1.07 -17.75
CA GLY A 65 -8.20 0.58 -19.13
C GLY A 65 -9.55 0.83 -19.80
N PHE A 66 -10.65 0.70 -19.04
CA PHE A 66 -11.97 1.07 -19.51
C PHE A 66 -12.11 2.58 -19.78
N ARG A 67 -11.49 3.43 -18.94
CA ARG A 67 -11.62 4.90 -19.03
C ARG A 67 -10.66 5.54 -20.04
N ALA A 68 -9.41 5.09 -20.06
CA ALA A 68 -8.26 5.76 -20.68
C ALA A 68 -7.38 4.83 -21.53
N GLY A 69 -7.80 3.58 -21.71
CA GLY A 69 -7.17 2.63 -22.62
C GLY A 69 -5.80 2.14 -22.18
N ILE A 70 -4.90 1.95 -23.15
CA ILE A 70 -3.64 1.21 -22.94
C ILE A 70 -2.69 1.88 -21.93
N SER A 71 -2.81 3.19 -21.76
CA SER A 71 -2.05 3.98 -20.78
C SER A 71 -2.27 3.56 -19.32
N ALA A 72 -3.30 2.75 -19.03
CA ALA A 72 -3.52 2.12 -17.73
C ALA A 72 -2.31 1.31 -17.21
N ILE A 73 -1.51 0.74 -18.13
CA ILE A 73 -0.32 -0.07 -17.80
C ILE A 73 0.68 0.71 -16.92
N TRP A 74 0.73 2.04 -17.03
CA TRP A 74 1.66 2.86 -16.24
C TRP A 74 1.42 2.80 -14.75
N PHE A 75 0.20 2.51 -14.29
CA PHE A 75 -0.06 2.30 -12.87
C PHE A 75 0.70 1.08 -12.35
N GLY A 76 0.58 -0.06 -13.06
CA GLY A 76 1.31 -1.28 -12.77
C GLY A 76 2.83 -1.08 -12.85
N VAL A 77 3.32 -0.41 -13.89
CA VAL A 77 4.76 -0.08 -14.00
C VAL A 77 5.25 0.75 -12.82
N SER A 78 4.50 1.78 -12.41
CA SER A 78 4.88 2.62 -11.26
C SER A 78 5.00 1.81 -9.96
N THR A 79 4.10 0.83 -9.79
CA THR A 79 4.06 -0.05 -8.61
C THR A 79 5.22 -1.05 -8.63
N ILE A 80 5.54 -1.62 -9.79
CA ILE A 80 6.71 -2.50 -9.98
C ILE A 80 8.00 -1.73 -9.65
N VAL A 81 8.15 -0.50 -10.16
CA VAL A 81 9.32 0.34 -9.89
C VAL A 81 9.45 0.64 -8.40
N ALA A 82 8.35 0.94 -7.70
CA ALA A 82 8.36 1.14 -6.25
C ALA A 82 8.77 -0.12 -5.47
N SER A 83 8.28 -1.30 -5.87
CA SER A 83 8.65 -2.58 -5.22
C SER A 83 10.12 -2.93 -5.45
N LEU A 84 10.62 -2.72 -6.67
CA LEU A 84 12.05 -2.88 -7.01
C LEU A 84 12.92 -1.90 -6.22
N PHE A 85 12.47 -0.66 -6.04
CA PHE A 85 13.14 0.33 -5.21
C PHE A 85 13.27 -0.15 -3.76
N ILE A 86 12.20 -0.68 -3.17
CA ILE A 86 12.23 -1.27 -1.82
C ILE A 86 13.23 -2.41 -1.75
N ALA A 87 13.15 -3.38 -2.65
CA ALA A 87 14.03 -4.56 -2.63
C ALA A 87 15.51 -4.19 -2.78
N THR A 88 15.80 -3.23 -3.64
CA THR A 88 17.17 -2.80 -3.97
C THR A 88 17.76 -1.96 -2.85
N PHE A 89 17.08 -0.90 -2.43
CA PHE A 89 17.66 0.13 -1.56
C PHE A 89 17.27 0.00 -0.09
N LEU A 90 16.05 -0.45 0.22
CA LEU A 90 15.50 -0.37 1.57
C LEU A 90 15.60 -1.71 2.32
N LEU A 91 15.39 -2.85 1.65
CA LEU A 91 15.33 -4.16 2.29
C LEU A 91 16.52 -4.45 3.23
N GLY A 92 17.74 -4.19 2.76
CA GLY A 92 18.94 -4.46 3.55
C GLY A 92 19.05 -3.62 4.82
N ARG A 93 18.45 -2.43 4.84
CA ARG A 93 18.40 -1.53 6.01
C ARG A 93 17.31 -2.00 6.98
N PHE A 94 16.09 -2.19 6.48
CA PHE A 94 14.94 -2.64 7.26
C PHE A 94 15.17 -4.00 7.94
N ARG A 95 15.82 -4.94 7.24
CA ARG A 95 16.18 -6.24 7.82
C ARG A 95 17.19 -6.12 8.96
N ARG A 96 18.19 -5.25 8.83
CA ARG A 96 19.23 -5.04 9.87
C ARG A 96 18.67 -4.43 11.14
N ILE A 97 17.66 -3.56 11.02
CA ILE A 97 16.95 -2.94 12.15
C ILE A 97 16.05 -3.96 12.86
N GLY A 98 15.67 -5.03 12.17
CA GLY A 98 14.71 -6.00 12.68
C GLY A 98 13.28 -5.49 12.56
N TYR A 99 12.94 -4.95 11.40
CA TYR A 99 11.61 -4.41 11.12
C TYR A 99 10.48 -5.39 11.41
N LEU A 100 9.43 -4.89 12.05
CA LEU A 100 8.18 -5.60 12.32
C LEU A 100 6.99 -4.82 11.75
N THR A 101 6.85 -3.57 12.15
CA THR A 101 5.80 -2.64 11.72
C THR A 101 6.37 -1.21 11.65
N ASN A 102 5.70 -0.30 10.94
CA ASN A 102 6.11 1.11 10.92
C ASN A 102 5.93 1.78 12.28
N SER A 103 4.85 1.47 13.00
CA SER A 103 4.62 1.97 14.35
C SER A 103 5.74 1.57 15.30
N ASN A 104 6.13 0.29 15.29
CA ASN A 104 7.24 -0.20 16.10
C ASN A 104 8.55 0.52 15.74
N LEU A 105 8.83 0.67 14.44
CA LEU A 105 10.02 1.38 13.96
C LEU A 105 10.08 2.83 14.49
N ILE A 106 8.98 3.57 14.37
CA ILE A 106 8.85 4.92 14.92
C ILE A 106 9.07 4.91 16.43
N GLY A 107 8.46 3.95 17.14
CA GLY A 107 8.58 3.79 18.58
C GLY A 107 9.99 3.50 19.09
N GLN A 108 10.76 2.68 18.37
CA GLN A 108 12.13 2.33 18.74
C GLN A 108 13.05 3.55 18.83
N ARG A 109 12.80 4.58 18.00
CA ARG A 109 13.62 5.79 17.98
C ARG A 109 13.02 6.94 18.77
N TYR A 110 11.72 7.15 18.59
CA TYR A 110 11.05 8.34 19.09
C TYR A 110 10.29 8.09 20.38
N GLY A 111 10.15 6.86 20.86
CA GLY A 111 9.47 6.60 22.11
C GLY A 111 8.00 6.20 21.96
N GLN A 112 7.40 5.88 23.10
CA GLN A 112 6.11 5.18 23.16
C GLN A 112 4.95 6.01 22.61
N ARG A 113 4.91 7.32 22.84
CA ARG A 113 3.76 8.13 22.40
C ARG A 113 3.70 8.20 20.88
N ALA A 114 4.86 8.37 20.23
CA ALA A 114 4.95 8.37 18.77
C ALA A 114 4.55 7.00 18.17
N ARG A 115 4.94 5.90 18.83
CA ARG A 115 4.51 4.54 18.45
C ARG A 115 2.99 4.41 18.49
N ASP A 116 2.38 4.80 19.60
CA ASP A 116 0.96 4.57 19.88
C ASP A 116 0.09 5.40 18.91
N VAL A 117 0.47 6.65 18.62
CA VAL A 117 -0.20 7.47 17.59
C VAL A 117 -0.07 6.84 16.19
N ALA A 118 1.13 6.41 15.80
CA ALA A 118 1.32 5.75 14.51
C ALA A 118 0.54 4.43 14.42
N ALA A 119 0.51 3.64 15.48
CA ALA A 119 -0.20 2.37 15.57
C ALA A 119 -1.71 2.55 15.44
N LEU A 120 -2.27 3.58 16.10
CA LEU A 120 -3.67 3.94 15.98
C LEU A 120 -4.01 4.34 14.53
N VAL A 121 -3.23 5.24 13.93
CA VAL A 121 -3.45 5.68 12.55
C VAL A 121 -3.38 4.51 11.56
N ILE A 122 -2.38 3.63 11.70
CA ILE A 122 -2.25 2.42 10.88
C ILE A 122 -3.46 1.50 11.08
N GLY A 123 -3.87 1.29 12.33
CA GLY A 123 -5.04 0.49 12.68
C GLY A 123 -6.34 0.98 12.06
N LEU A 124 -6.53 2.31 12.01
CA LEU A 124 -7.69 2.96 11.41
C LEU A 124 -7.70 2.93 9.87
N THR A 125 -6.52 2.99 9.25
CA THR A 125 -6.37 3.17 7.79
C THR A 125 -6.23 1.87 7.02
N PHE A 126 -5.64 0.82 7.59
CA PHE A 126 -5.48 -0.47 6.89
C PHE A 126 -6.81 -1.14 6.52
N PRO A 127 -7.87 -1.10 7.38
CA PRO A 127 -9.20 -1.56 7.00
C PRO A 127 -9.77 -0.83 5.79
N ILE A 128 -9.49 0.48 5.65
CA ILE A 128 -9.92 1.29 4.51
C ILE A 128 -9.30 0.77 3.22
N PHE A 129 -8.00 0.49 3.22
CA PHE A 129 -7.30 -0.04 2.05
C PHE A 129 -7.71 -1.49 1.74
N ALA A 130 -7.92 -2.32 2.77
CA ALA A 130 -8.34 -3.70 2.62
C ALA A 130 -9.74 -3.79 2.00
N MET A 131 -10.66 -2.92 2.43
CA MET A 131 -12.05 -2.88 1.99
C MET A 131 -12.19 -2.73 0.47
N LYS A 132 -11.32 -1.94 -0.20
CA LYS A 132 -11.45 -1.62 -1.63
C LYS A 132 -11.64 -2.86 -2.50
N ASN A 133 -10.76 -3.85 -2.38
CA ASN A 133 -10.81 -5.05 -3.22
C ASN A 133 -11.87 -6.05 -2.72
N VAL A 134 -12.17 -6.06 -1.43
CA VAL A 134 -13.28 -6.85 -0.87
C VAL A 134 -14.60 -6.37 -1.44
N LEU A 135 -14.83 -5.05 -1.50
CA LEU A 135 -16.02 -4.46 -2.09
C LEU A 135 -16.08 -4.69 -3.60
N ALA A 136 -14.95 -4.61 -4.31
CA ALA A 136 -14.86 -4.92 -5.74
C ALA A 136 -15.34 -6.36 -6.04
N ALA A 137 -14.79 -7.34 -5.33
CA ALA A 137 -15.19 -8.74 -5.48
C ALA A 137 -16.64 -8.98 -5.01
N ALA A 138 -17.06 -8.35 -3.92
CA ALA A 138 -18.43 -8.45 -3.43
C ALA A 138 -19.43 -7.88 -4.44
N SER A 139 -19.09 -6.77 -5.10
CA SER A 139 -19.90 -6.17 -6.18
C SER A 139 -19.97 -7.11 -7.39
N PHE A 140 -18.86 -7.76 -7.76
CA PHE A 140 -18.86 -8.79 -8.80
C PHE A 140 -19.85 -9.91 -8.47
N LEU A 141 -19.75 -10.50 -7.27
CA LEU A 141 -20.61 -11.60 -6.85
C LEU A 141 -22.08 -11.16 -6.71
N HIS A 142 -22.34 -9.93 -6.28
CA HIS A 142 -23.67 -9.36 -6.26
C HIS A 142 -24.28 -9.28 -7.66
N ILE A 143 -23.54 -8.74 -8.65
CA ILE A 143 -24.04 -8.61 -10.02
C ILE A 143 -24.19 -10.00 -10.68
N MET A 144 -23.24 -10.90 -10.47
CA MET A 144 -23.24 -12.21 -11.14
C MET A 144 -24.25 -13.20 -10.54
N LEU A 145 -24.36 -13.23 -9.21
CA LEU A 145 -25.06 -14.30 -8.48
C LEU A 145 -26.24 -13.79 -7.66
N HIS A 146 -26.53 -12.49 -7.69
CA HIS A 146 -27.59 -11.84 -6.90
C HIS A 146 -27.43 -12.03 -5.38
N TRP A 147 -26.19 -12.24 -4.92
CA TRP A 147 -25.89 -12.38 -3.49
C TRP A 147 -25.93 -11.03 -2.78
N ASN A 148 -26.37 -11.03 -1.52
CA ASN A 148 -26.37 -9.81 -0.72
C ASN A 148 -24.94 -9.31 -0.47
N LEU A 149 -24.68 -8.05 -0.83
CA LEU A 149 -23.36 -7.43 -0.73
C LEU A 149 -22.80 -7.49 0.70
N ALA A 150 -23.62 -7.17 1.72
CA ALA A 150 -23.20 -7.18 3.12
C ALA A 150 -22.81 -8.58 3.59
N VAL A 151 -23.56 -9.61 3.16
CA VAL A 151 -23.23 -11.01 3.47
C VAL A 151 -21.88 -11.39 2.89
N VAL A 152 -21.58 -11.01 1.64
CA VAL A 152 -20.29 -11.29 1.01
C VAL A 152 -19.14 -10.56 1.72
N LEU A 153 -19.34 -9.29 2.08
CA LEU A 153 -18.35 -8.51 2.85
C LEU A 153 -18.04 -9.17 4.20
N ILE A 154 -19.07 -9.55 4.96
CA ILE A 154 -18.94 -10.20 6.27
C ILE A 154 -18.26 -11.57 6.12
N ALA A 155 -18.70 -12.40 5.17
CA ALA A 155 -18.12 -13.71 4.95
C ALA A 155 -16.65 -13.64 4.54
N THR A 156 -16.29 -12.70 3.65
CA THR A 156 -14.91 -12.53 3.17
C THR A 156 -13.99 -12.06 4.29
N THR A 157 -14.41 -11.06 5.06
CA THR A 157 -13.62 -10.52 6.19
C THR A 157 -13.48 -11.56 7.30
N MET A 158 -14.56 -12.26 7.67
CA MET A 158 -14.53 -13.34 8.65
C MET A 158 -13.60 -14.49 8.22
N LEU A 159 -13.65 -14.90 6.95
CA LEU A 159 -12.73 -15.93 6.45
C LEU A 159 -11.27 -15.50 6.61
N VAL A 160 -10.93 -14.26 6.24
CA VAL A 160 -9.59 -13.70 6.43
C VAL A 160 -9.19 -13.73 7.91
N VAL A 161 -10.05 -13.28 8.81
CA VAL A 161 -9.79 -13.34 10.26
C VAL A 161 -9.51 -14.78 10.68
N LEU A 162 -10.36 -15.73 10.30
CA LEU A 162 -10.25 -17.13 10.69
C LEU A 162 -8.95 -17.77 10.20
N TYR A 163 -8.65 -17.69 8.90
CA TYR A 163 -7.47 -18.38 8.39
C TYR A 163 -6.20 -17.70 8.86
N VAL A 164 -6.09 -16.36 8.88
CA VAL A 164 -4.85 -15.70 9.33
C VAL A 164 -4.61 -15.95 10.83
N SER A 165 -5.67 -16.12 11.62
CA SER A 165 -5.57 -16.39 13.05
C SER A 165 -4.80 -17.66 13.40
N PHE A 166 -4.69 -18.65 12.50
CA PHE A 166 -4.01 -19.91 12.80
C PHE A 166 -2.49 -19.76 12.90
N GLY A 167 -1.85 -19.26 11.85
CA GLY A 167 -0.39 -19.21 11.68
C GLY A 167 0.18 -17.83 11.36
N GLY A 168 -0.64 -16.78 11.35
CA GLY A 168 -0.19 -15.41 11.11
C GLY A 168 0.41 -15.27 9.72
N LEU A 169 1.64 -14.77 9.63
CA LEU A 169 2.31 -14.59 8.35
C LEU A 169 2.52 -15.92 7.58
N TRP A 170 2.70 -17.05 8.29
CA TRP A 170 2.77 -18.37 7.65
C TRP A 170 1.44 -18.81 7.04
N SER A 171 0.30 -18.41 7.62
CA SER A 171 -1.02 -18.64 7.01
C SER A 171 -1.13 -17.94 5.67
N LEU A 172 -0.66 -16.69 5.58
CA LEU A 172 -0.60 -15.96 4.33
C LEU A 172 0.29 -16.69 3.33
N ALA A 173 1.50 -17.12 3.73
CA ALA A 173 2.42 -17.81 2.83
C ALA A 173 1.82 -19.10 2.21
N TYR A 174 0.98 -19.82 2.93
CA TYR A 174 0.34 -21.04 2.45
C TYR A 174 -0.92 -20.75 1.62
N VAL A 175 -1.82 -19.92 2.15
CA VAL A 175 -3.10 -19.59 1.51
C VAL A 175 -2.89 -18.82 0.20
N GLN A 176 -1.91 -17.91 0.16
CA GLN A 176 -1.68 -17.06 -1.00
C GLN A 176 -1.15 -17.82 -2.22
N VAL A 177 -0.58 -19.03 -2.05
CA VAL A 177 -0.22 -19.89 -3.19
C VAL A 177 -1.46 -20.27 -3.98
N ILE A 178 -2.44 -20.86 -3.30
CA ILE A 178 -3.69 -21.31 -3.93
C ILE A 178 -4.53 -20.13 -4.38
N ASN A 179 -4.56 -19.04 -3.61
CA ASN A 179 -5.24 -17.84 -4.04
C ASN A 179 -4.64 -17.29 -5.34
N LEU A 180 -3.31 -17.15 -5.42
CA LEU A 180 -2.63 -16.63 -6.61
C LEU A 180 -2.87 -17.52 -7.82
N VAL A 181 -2.80 -18.85 -7.68
CA VAL A 181 -3.09 -19.79 -8.76
C VAL A 181 -4.52 -19.60 -9.25
N LEU A 182 -5.50 -19.59 -8.34
CA LEU A 182 -6.91 -19.47 -8.71
C LEU A 182 -7.23 -18.11 -9.34
N PHE A 183 -6.67 -17.03 -8.79
CA PHE A 183 -6.85 -15.70 -9.34
C PHE A 183 -6.22 -15.58 -10.75
N SER A 184 -4.99 -16.08 -10.93
CA SER A 184 -4.31 -16.07 -12.23
C SER A 184 -5.06 -16.92 -13.26
N ALA A 185 -5.55 -18.09 -12.87
CA ALA A 185 -6.33 -18.96 -13.74
C ALA A 185 -7.68 -18.32 -14.10
N GLY A 186 -8.39 -17.72 -13.15
CA GLY A 186 -9.62 -16.98 -13.40
C GLY A 186 -9.38 -15.80 -14.35
N LEU A 187 -8.29 -15.07 -14.17
CA LEU A 187 -7.91 -13.97 -15.07
C LEU A 187 -7.58 -14.47 -16.48
N ALA A 188 -6.88 -15.61 -16.62
CA ALA A 188 -6.58 -16.22 -17.91
C ALA A 188 -7.85 -16.69 -18.65
N VAL A 189 -8.79 -17.34 -17.93
CA VAL A 189 -10.08 -17.75 -18.49
C VAL A 189 -10.90 -16.53 -18.91
N ALA A 190 -10.91 -15.47 -18.11
CA ALA A 190 -11.55 -14.21 -18.48
C ALA A 190 -10.93 -13.61 -19.74
N ALA A 191 -9.60 -13.57 -19.83
CA ALA A 191 -8.89 -13.07 -21.01
C ALA A 191 -9.16 -13.90 -22.25
N TYR A 192 -9.24 -15.22 -22.14
CA TYR A 192 -9.62 -16.09 -23.24
C TYR A 192 -11.00 -15.69 -23.82
N TYR A 193 -12.05 -15.67 -23.00
CA TYR A 193 -13.41 -15.38 -23.49
C TYR A 193 -13.61 -13.95 -23.95
N VAL A 194 -12.93 -13.00 -23.29
CA VAL A 194 -13.01 -11.58 -23.65
C VAL A 194 -12.23 -11.28 -24.92
N LEU A 195 -11.04 -11.85 -25.12
CA LEU A 195 -10.16 -11.44 -26.23
C LEU A 195 -10.34 -12.29 -27.50
N GLN A 196 -10.97 -13.47 -27.44
CA GLN A 196 -11.10 -14.35 -28.61
C GLN A 196 -11.91 -13.75 -29.77
N ASN A 197 -12.89 -12.90 -29.49
CA ASN A 197 -13.77 -12.32 -30.49
C ASN A 197 -13.48 -10.83 -30.74
N HIS A 198 -12.34 -10.33 -30.27
CA HIS A 198 -12.05 -8.89 -30.23
C HIS A 198 -10.94 -8.48 -31.18
N GLN A 199 -11.30 -7.60 -32.12
CA GLN A 199 -10.32 -6.76 -32.82
C GLN A 199 -10.12 -5.51 -31.97
N LEU A 200 -9.17 -5.57 -31.03
CA LEU A 200 -8.87 -4.50 -30.07
C LEU A 200 -8.61 -3.12 -30.71
N VAL A 201 -8.48 -3.01 -32.04
CA VAL A 201 -8.01 -1.81 -32.76
C VAL A 201 -9.08 -1.20 -33.67
N ASP A 202 -10.20 -1.88 -33.96
CA ASP A 202 -11.01 -1.57 -35.16
C ASP A 202 -12.43 -1.01 -34.89
N THR A 203 -12.71 -0.52 -33.68
CA THR A 203 -14.06 -0.07 -33.31
C THR A 203 -14.20 1.43 -33.11
N THR A 204 -15.32 1.98 -33.62
CA THR A 204 -15.70 3.40 -33.51
C THR A 204 -15.87 3.88 -32.06
N VAL A 205 -16.02 2.98 -31.08
CA VAL A 205 -16.14 3.32 -29.64
C VAL A 205 -14.78 3.67 -29.02
N THR A 206 -13.67 3.26 -29.63
CA THR A 206 -12.29 3.60 -29.23
C THR A 206 -11.76 4.91 -29.83
N SER A 207 -12.60 5.62 -30.60
CA SER A 207 -12.26 6.86 -31.30
C SER A 207 -11.99 8.07 -30.40
N SER A 208 -12.00 7.91 -29.06
CA SER A 208 -11.49 8.94 -28.15
C SER A 208 -10.00 9.16 -28.43
N PRO A 209 -9.57 10.38 -28.77
CA PRO A 209 -8.15 10.68 -28.97
C PRO A 209 -7.32 10.19 -27.79
N GLY A 210 -6.31 9.36 -28.07
CA GLY A 210 -5.37 8.86 -27.06
C GLY A 210 -5.71 7.52 -26.40
N PHE A 211 -6.80 6.82 -26.74
CA PHE A 211 -7.15 5.53 -26.12
C PHE A 211 -6.08 4.43 -26.32
N PHE A 212 -5.43 4.40 -27.49
CA PHE A 212 -4.27 3.53 -27.76
C PHE A 212 -2.92 4.23 -27.55
N SER A 213 -2.95 5.48 -27.09
CA SER A 213 -1.72 6.17 -26.76
C SER A 213 -1.22 5.76 -25.38
N LEU A 214 0.09 5.53 -25.27
CA LEU A 214 0.73 5.32 -23.98
C LEU A 214 0.64 6.54 -23.06
N HIS A 215 0.29 7.72 -23.57
CA HIS A 215 0.04 8.93 -22.77
C HIS A 215 -1.45 9.30 -22.69
N GLY A 216 -2.37 8.39 -23.04
CA GLY A 216 -3.83 8.62 -23.07
C GLY A 216 -4.44 9.13 -21.76
N VAL A 217 -3.97 8.64 -20.60
CA VAL A 217 -4.39 9.12 -19.27
C VAL A 217 -3.82 10.50 -18.89
N GLY A 218 -2.96 11.06 -19.73
CA GLY A 218 -2.23 12.30 -19.50
C GLY A 218 -0.90 12.07 -18.77
N LEU A 219 0.15 12.75 -19.23
CA LEU A 219 1.49 12.66 -18.64
C LEU A 219 1.50 13.09 -17.16
N SER A 220 0.64 14.04 -16.78
CA SER A 220 0.47 14.49 -15.41
C SER A 220 0.07 13.35 -14.47
N THR A 221 -0.94 12.55 -14.85
CA THR A 221 -1.40 11.40 -14.08
C THR A 221 -0.31 10.34 -13.94
N ILE A 222 0.43 10.08 -15.02
CA ILE A 222 1.55 9.12 -15.01
C ILE A 222 2.61 9.56 -14.00
N ILE A 223 3.05 10.83 -14.05
CA ILE A 223 4.03 11.38 -13.11
C ILE A 223 3.53 11.26 -11.66
N VAL A 224 2.24 11.57 -11.42
CA VAL A 224 1.62 11.46 -10.09
C VAL A 224 1.63 10.01 -9.60
N TRP A 225 1.33 9.01 -10.44
CA TRP A 225 1.41 7.60 -10.04
C TRP A 225 2.82 7.19 -9.63
N PHE A 226 3.85 7.57 -10.41
CA PHE A 226 5.24 7.29 -10.03
C PHE A 226 5.63 7.97 -8.72
N GLY A 227 5.30 9.26 -8.58
CA GLY A 227 5.58 10.02 -7.35
C GLY A 227 4.88 9.41 -6.12
N MET A 228 3.59 9.07 -6.25
CA MET A 228 2.81 8.45 -5.18
C MET A 228 3.32 7.05 -4.83
N SER A 229 3.61 6.20 -5.83
CA SER A 229 4.11 4.84 -5.62
C SER A 229 5.45 4.87 -4.90
N LEU A 230 6.39 5.73 -5.32
CA LEU A 230 7.68 5.90 -4.66
C LEU A 230 7.55 6.48 -3.25
N LEU A 231 6.73 7.51 -3.04
CA LEU A 231 6.53 8.08 -1.70
C LEU A 231 5.91 7.06 -0.73
N ASN A 232 4.87 6.35 -1.18
CA ASN A 232 4.16 5.38 -0.37
C ASN A 232 4.99 4.12 -0.08
N SER A 233 5.98 3.82 -0.93
CA SER A 233 6.89 2.69 -0.77
C SER A 233 7.60 2.69 0.59
N VAL A 234 7.99 3.87 1.10
CA VAL A 234 8.71 4.01 2.37
C VAL A 234 7.85 3.62 3.58
N SER A 235 6.53 3.65 3.43
CA SER A 235 5.59 3.27 4.48
C SER A 235 4.82 1.97 4.17
N ALA A 236 5.18 1.23 3.12
CA ALA A 236 4.49 0.03 2.65
C ALA A 236 4.65 -1.17 3.62
N GLN A 237 3.96 -1.13 4.76
CA GLN A 237 4.20 -2.04 5.88
C GLN A 237 4.03 -3.53 5.53
N ALA A 238 2.95 -3.89 4.84
CA ALA A 238 2.69 -5.28 4.47
C ALA A 238 3.79 -5.84 3.52
N GLU A 239 4.31 -5.00 2.64
CA GLU A 239 5.44 -5.33 1.77
C GLU A 239 6.73 -5.52 2.57
N PHE A 240 7.10 -4.54 3.41
CA PHE A 240 8.29 -4.68 4.25
C PHE A 240 8.22 -5.88 5.19
N GLN A 241 7.06 -6.15 5.78
CA GLN A 241 6.83 -7.29 6.67
C GLN A 241 7.07 -8.61 5.92
N THR A 242 6.59 -8.70 4.67
CA THR A 242 6.80 -9.88 3.83
C THR A 242 8.26 -10.06 3.40
N ILE A 243 8.89 -9.03 2.86
CA ILE A 243 10.25 -9.17 2.32
C ILE A 243 11.26 -9.33 3.47
N SER A 244 11.02 -8.70 4.63
CA SER A 244 11.86 -8.87 5.83
C SER A 244 11.74 -10.27 6.45
N ALA A 245 10.64 -10.99 6.20
CA ALA A 245 10.46 -12.39 6.61
C ALA A 245 11.33 -13.39 5.82
N ALA A 246 12.02 -12.95 4.75
CA ALA A 246 12.97 -13.79 4.02
C ALA A 246 14.06 -14.37 4.94
N LYS A 247 14.73 -15.45 4.53
CA LYS A 247 15.90 -16.00 5.26
C LYS A 247 17.16 -15.13 5.17
N ASP A 248 17.30 -14.38 4.08
CA ASP A 248 18.40 -13.45 3.86
C ASP A 248 18.01 -12.39 2.81
N ILE A 249 18.83 -11.34 2.68
CA ILE A 249 18.59 -10.22 1.76
C ILE A 249 18.54 -10.68 0.29
N ARG A 250 19.41 -11.62 -0.11
CA ARG A 250 19.47 -12.13 -1.49
C ARG A 250 18.19 -12.91 -1.82
N THR A 251 17.70 -13.72 -0.89
CA THR A 251 16.45 -14.44 -1.00
C THR A 251 15.25 -13.49 -1.14
N GLY A 252 15.18 -12.45 -0.29
CA GLY A 252 14.12 -11.44 -0.37
C GLY A 252 14.14 -10.69 -1.71
N ARG A 253 15.31 -10.21 -2.15
CA ARG A 253 15.47 -9.54 -3.45
C ARG A 253 15.06 -10.41 -4.62
N ARG A 254 15.53 -11.66 -4.66
CA ARG A 254 15.17 -12.61 -5.73
C ARG A 254 13.67 -12.82 -5.81
N GLY A 255 12.98 -12.93 -4.68
CA GLY A 255 11.53 -13.08 -4.66
C GLY A 255 10.81 -11.89 -5.29
N VAL A 256 11.22 -10.66 -4.94
CA VAL A 256 10.65 -9.43 -5.51
C VAL A 256 10.97 -9.28 -7.00
N TYR A 257 12.19 -9.64 -7.45
CA TYR A 257 12.57 -9.56 -8.86
C TYR A 257 11.76 -10.53 -9.73
N LEU A 258 11.60 -11.78 -9.28
CA LEU A 258 10.75 -12.75 -9.96
C LEU A 258 9.29 -12.30 -9.97
N SER A 259 8.82 -11.72 -8.87
CA SER A 259 7.46 -11.19 -8.76
C SER A 259 7.23 -10.06 -9.77
N SER A 260 8.19 -9.14 -9.87
CA SER A 260 8.14 -8.00 -10.79
C SER A 260 8.00 -8.42 -12.25
N ILE A 261 8.65 -9.53 -12.66
CA ILE A 261 8.51 -10.08 -14.02
C ILE A 261 7.06 -10.53 -14.27
N VAL A 262 6.46 -11.27 -13.33
CA VAL A 262 5.07 -11.76 -13.46
C VAL A 262 4.06 -10.62 -13.39
N LEU A 263 4.32 -9.60 -12.58
CA LEU A 263 3.45 -8.43 -12.42
C LEU A 263 3.32 -7.60 -13.71
N VAL A 264 4.25 -7.70 -14.66
CA VAL A 264 4.07 -7.11 -16.00
C VAL A 264 2.83 -7.67 -16.68
N GLY A 265 2.58 -8.98 -16.57
CA GLY A 265 1.36 -9.60 -17.09
C GLY A 265 0.11 -9.11 -16.38
N PHE A 266 0.18 -8.89 -15.06
CA PHE A 266 -0.90 -8.30 -14.27
C PHE A 266 -1.15 -6.82 -14.58
N ALA A 267 -0.19 -6.08 -15.15
CA ALA A 267 -0.44 -4.72 -15.62
C ALA A 267 -1.11 -4.69 -17.01
N VAL A 268 -0.71 -5.60 -17.91
CA VAL A 268 -1.16 -5.62 -19.31
C VAL A 268 -2.54 -6.27 -19.45
N ILE A 269 -2.72 -7.48 -18.92
CA ILE A 269 -3.95 -8.26 -19.15
C ILE A 269 -5.19 -7.50 -18.66
N PRO A 270 -5.25 -7.00 -17.40
CA PRO A 270 -6.43 -6.31 -16.91
C PRO A 270 -6.70 -4.98 -17.64
N ALA A 271 -5.67 -4.27 -18.10
CA ALA A 271 -5.84 -3.08 -18.94
C ALA A 271 -6.57 -3.42 -20.25
N LEU A 272 -6.17 -4.50 -20.93
CA LEU A 272 -6.83 -4.98 -22.14
C LEU A 272 -8.26 -5.44 -21.88
N LEU A 273 -8.52 -6.09 -20.75
CA LEU A 273 -9.88 -6.48 -20.35
C LEU A 273 -10.79 -5.25 -20.14
N GLY A 274 -10.27 -4.19 -19.52
CA GLY A 274 -10.98 -2.92 -19.36
C GLY A 274 -11.31 -2.29 -20.71
N MET A 275 -10.34 -2.29 -21.64
CA MET A 275 -10.52 -1.78 -23.00
C MET A 275 -11.61 -2.54 -23.77
N ALA A 276 -11.59 -3.87 -23.75
CA ALA A 276 -12.61 -4.69 -24.40
C ALA A 276 -14.02 -4.45 -23.80
N ALA A 277 -14.12 -4.27 -22.48
CA ALA A 277 -15.39 -3.93 -21.84
C ALA A 277 -15.92 -2.54 -22.26
N ARG A 278 -15.01 -1.57 -22.49
CA ARG A 278 -15.35 -0.20 -22.94
C ARG A 278 -15.97 -0.20 -24.32
N GLU A 279 -15.44 -1.02 -25.22
CA GLU A 279 -15.97 -1.16 -26.56
C GLU A 279 -17.44 -1.60 -26.57
N HIS A 280 -17.79 -2.57 -25.72
CA HIS A 280 -19.13 -3.16 -25.73
C HIS A 280 -20.17 -2.35 -24.93
N LEU A 281 -19.76 -1.72 -23.82
CA LEU A 281 -20.68 -1.03 -22.89
C LEU A 281 -20.60 0.50 -22.99
N GLY A 282 -19.62 1.03 -23.72
CA GLY A 282 -19.46 2.46 -24.00
C GLY A 282 -19.14 3.34 -22.78
N SER A 283 -19.55 4.61 -22.90
CA SER A 283 -19.38 5.77 -22.01
C SER A 283 -19.41 5.61 -20.49
N ARG A 284 -20.48 4.95 -20.04
CA ARG A 284 -21.28 5.51 -18.92
C ARG A 284 -21.09 4.79 -17.59
N ALA A 285 -20.27 3.74 -17.55
CA ALA A 285 -20.06 2.90 -16.36
C ALA A 285 -18.64 3.03 -15.79
N SER A 286 -18.43 2.57 -14.55
CA SER A 286 -17.09 2.27 -14.03
C SER A 286 -16.60 0.97 -14.67
N GLY A 287 -15.32 0.88 -15.04
CA GLY A 287 -14.76 -0.34 -15.64
C GLY A 287 -14.86 -1.54 -14.71
N LEU A 288 -14.77 -1.32 -13.40
CA LEU A 288 -14.91 -2.36 -12.37
C LEU A 288 -16.32 -3.00 -12.33
N LEU A 289 -17.35 -2.26 -12.74
CA LEU A 289 -18.75 -2.73 -12.83
C LEU A 289 -19.14 -3.12 -14.27
N ALA A 290 -18.50 -2.49 -15.26
CA ALA A 290 -18.72 -2.76 -16.67
C ALA A 290 -18.13 -4.12 -17.07
N PHE A 291 -16.89 -4.41 -16.67
CA PHE A 291 -16.22 -5.66 -17.01
C PHE A 291 -17.01 -6.93 -16.62
N PRO A 292 -17.57 -7.04 -15.40
CA PRO A 292 -18.39 -8.19 -15.02
C PRO A 292 -19.67 -8.29 -15.86
N SER A 293 -20.28 -7.16 -16.21
CA SER A 293 -21.49 -7.11 -17.06
C SER A 293 -21.18 -7.58 -18.48
N TYR A 294 -20.02 -7.20 -19.00
CA TYR A 294 -19.55 -7.65 -20.30
C TYR A 294 -19.20 -9.15 -20.30
N LEU A 295 -18.56 -9.67 -19.25
CA LEU A 295 -18.28 -11.12 -19.13
C LEU A 295 -19.53 -11.98 -19.27
N LYS A 296 -20.69 -11.53 -18.78
CA LYS A 296 -21.97 -12.26 -18.91
C LYS A 296 -22.39 -12.47 -20.36
N THR A 297 -21.96 -11.62 -21.29
CA THR A 297 -22.38 -11.71 -22.70
C THR A 297 -21.48 -12.64 -23.50
N VAL A 298 -20.25 -12.92 -23.02
CA VAL A 298 -19.24 -13.68 -23.80
C VAL A 298 -18.79 -14.99 -23.17
N ALA A 299 -18.91 -15.15 -21.85
CA ALA A 299 -18.43 -16.35 -21.17
C ALA A 299 -19.57 -17.33 -20.85
N PRO A 300 -19.37 -18.64 -21.04
CA PRO A 300 -20.33 -19.65 -20.64
C PRO A 300 -20.46 -19.74 -19.12
N HIS A 301 -21.56 -20.33 -18.67
CA HIS A 301 -21.94 -20.41 -17.26
C HIS A 301 -20.82 -20.94 -16.33
N TRP A 302 -20.14 -22.02 -16.72
CA TRP A 302 -19.06 -22.60 -15.89
C TRP A 302 -17.87 -21.64 -15.72
N ALA A 303 -17.54 -20.89 -16.78
CA ALA A 303 -16.43 -19.94 -16.77
C ALA A 303 -16.73 -18.76 -15.86
N LEU A 304 -17.97 -18.26 -15.87
CA LEU A 304 -18.42 -17.21 -14.96
C LEU A 304 -18.26 -17.60 -13.48
N LEU A 305 -18.61 -18.84 -13.13
CA LEU A 305 -18.43 -19.35 -11.76
C LEU A 305 -16.94 -19.39 -11.37
N PHE A 306 -16.10 -19.88 -12.28
CA PHE A 306 -14.66 -20.00 -12.04
C PHE A 306 -13.97 -18.64 -11.93
N ILE A 307 -14.29 -17.71 -12.84
CA ILE A 307 -13.80 -16.32 -12.80
C ILE A 307 -14.25 -15.64 -11.51
N GLY A 308 -15.51 -15.81 -11.11
CA GLY A 308 -16.03 -15.24 -9.87
C GLY A 308 -15.31 -15.74 -8.63
N LEU A 309 -14.96 -17.02 -8.58
CA LEU A 309 -14.14 -17.57 -7.51
C LEU A 309 -12.71 -17.00 -7.53
N GLY A 310 -12.12 -16.79 -8.72
CA GLY A 310 -10.84 -16.11 -8.90
C GLY A 310 -10.86 -14.65 -8.42
N PHE A 311 -11.96 -13.93 -8.64
CA PHE A 311 -12.12 -12.54 -8.18
C PHE A 311 -12.29 -12.47 -6.67
N TRP A 312 -13.02 -13.42 -6.10
CA TRP A 312 -13.11 -13.55 -4.65
C TRP A 312 -11.75 -13.87 -4.02
N SER A 313 -10.97 -14.74 -4.66
CA SER A 313 -9.57 -15.00 -4.28
C SER A 313 -8.71 -13.71 -4.32
N ALA A 314 -8.83 -12.87 -5.36
CA ALA A 314 -8.15 -11.57 -5.42
C ALA A 314 -8.50 -10.65 -4.24
N ALA A 315 -9.76 -10.67 -3.80
CA ALA A 315 -10.20 -9.97 -2.59
C ALA A 315 -9.51 -10.49 -1.33
N LEU A 316 -9.47 -11.81 -1.15
CA LEU A 316 -8.77 -12.45 -0.03
C LEU A 316 -7.27 -12.12 -0.04
N ILE A 317 -6.67 -12.09 -1.22
CA ILE A 317 -5.25 -11.79 -1.43
C ILE A 317 -4.89 -10.40 -0.91
N TRP A 318 -5.68 -9.40 -1.24
CA TRP A 318 -5.40 -8.01 -0.87
C TRP A 318 -5.76 -7.74 0.60
N CYS A 319 -6.87 -8.29 1.04
CA CYS A 319 -7.40 -8.04 2.38
C CYS A 319 -6.49 -8.59 3.48
N ALA A 320 -5.99 -9.82 3.34
CA ALA A 320 -5.29 -10.50 4.44
C ALA A 320 -3.96 -9.89 4.87
N PRO A 321 -3.02 -9.52 3.97
CA PRO A 321 -1.79 -8.83 4.34
C PRO A 321 -2.06 -7.51 5.05
N LEU A 322 -3.08 -6.76 4.61
CA LEU A 322 -3.45 -5.48 5.22
C LEU A 322 -4.08 -5.70 6.60
N MET A 323 -5.03 -6.62 6.75
CA MET A 323 -5.58 -6.92 8.07
C MET A 323 -4.51 -7.45 9.03
N PHE A 324 -3.63 -8.34 8.58
CA PHE A 324 -2.57 -8.88 9.44
C PHE A 324 -1.57 -7.80 9.87
N SER A 325 -1.13 -6.97 8.92
CA SER A 325 -0.16 -5.92 9.18
C SER A 325 -0.75 -4.79 10.03
N GLY A 326 -1.98 -4.38 9.71
CA GLY A 326 -2.74 -3.42 10.49
C GLY A 326 -2.99 -3.90 11.92
N ALA A 327 -3.35 -5.17 12.10
CA ALA A 327 -3.56 -5.77 13.42
C ALA A 327 -2.25 -5.98 14.20
N SER A 328 -1.11 -6.13 13.52
CA SER A 328 0.20 -6.14 14.19
C SER A 328 0.48 -4.78 14.83
N SER A 329 0.21 -3.68 14.11
CA SER A 329 0.32 -2.32 14.68
C SER A 329 -0.76 -2.05 15.73
N PHE A 330 -2.02 -2.22 15.37
CA PHE A 330 -3.16 -1.85 16.22
C PHE A 330 -3.30 -2.75 17.45
N GLY A 331 -3.04 -4.05 17.32
CA GLY A 331 -3.11 -4.99 18.43
C GLY A 331 -1.86 -4.96 19.28
N LEU A 332 -0.69 -5.16 18.67
CA LEU A 332 0.55 -5.32 19.42
C LEU A 332 1.16 -3.98 19.79
N ASP A 333 1.44 -3.11 18.84
CA ASP A 333 2.17 -1.89 19.19
C ASP A 333 1.37 -0.94 20.08
N LEU A 334 0.05 -0.89 19.92
CA LEU A 334 -0.82 -0.03 20.72
C LEU A 334 -1.15 -0.63 22.10
N PHE A 335 -1.49 -1.92 22.18
CA PHE A 335 -1.96 -2.55 23.43
C PHE A 335 -0.92 -3.43 24.12
N ASN A 336 0.08 -3.95 23.41
CA ASN A 336 1.13 -4.78 23.98
C ASN A 336 2.35 -3.92 24.38
N ARG A 337 2.41 -3.55 25.65
CA ARG A 337 3.55 -2.80 26.24
C ARG A 337 4.82 -3.65 26.25
N GLN A 338 5.98 -3.00 26.19
CA GLN A 338 7.35 -3.55 26.01
C GLN A 338 7.79 -4.70 26.95
N HIS A 339 6.92 -5.20 27.86
CA HIS A 339 7.24 -6.23 28.84
C HIS A 339 6.36 -7.51 28.72
N VAL A 340 5.40 -7.57 27.79
CA VAL A 340 4.55 -8.77 27.56
C VAL A 340 4.77 -9.38 26.16
N SER A 341 5.72 -8.84 25.39
CA SER A 341 6.00 -9.21 23.99
C SER A 341 6.64 -10.59 23.78
N HIS A 342 7.04 -11.29 24.85
CA HIS A 342 7.61 -12.65 24.79
C HIS A 342 6.53 -13.74 24.82
N ASN A 343 5.33 -13.44 25.34
CA ASN A 343 4.27 -14.43 25.41
C ASN A 343 3.55 -14.59 24.05
N SER A 344 3.87 -15.68 23.37
CA SER A 344 3.28 -16.05 22.08
C SER A 344 1.76 -16.22 22.11
N GLY A 345 1.18 -16.55 23.27
CA GLY A 345 -0.28 -16.60 23.47
C GLY A 345 -0.89 -15.21 23.50
N THR A 346 -0.26 -14.26 24.20
CA THR A 346 -0.70 -12.85 24.29
C THR A 346 -0.60 -12.15 22.94
N VAL A 347 0.52 -12.34 22.22
CA VAL A 347 0.72 -11.79 20.88
C VAL A 347 -0.40 -12.26 19.94
N ARG A 348 -0.65 -13.57 19.89
CA ARG A 348 -1.73 -14.13 19.08
C ARG A 348 -3.10 -13.58 19.49
N ARG A 349 -3.38 -13.46 20.79
CA ARG A 349 -4.65 -12.94 21.28
C ARG A 349 -4.89 -11.50 20.83
N PHE A 350 -3.93 -10.60 21.01
CA PHE A 350 -4.07 -9.20 20.64
C PHE A 350 -4.15 -9.00 19.13
N THR A 351 -3.32 -9.70 18.34
CA THR A 351 -3.42 -9.61 16.88
C THR A 351 -4.78 -10.12 16.40
N ARG A 352 -5.31 -11.24 16.94
CA ARG A 352 -6.63 -11.76 16.56
C ARG A 352 -7.76 -10.81 16.92
N TRP A 353 -7.74 -10.26 18.13
CA TRP A 353 -8.73 -9.27 18.55
C TRP A 353 -8.69 -8.02 17.65
N ALA A 354 -7.49 -7.52 17.36
CA ALA A 354 -7.32 -6.39 16.44
C ALA A 354 -7.82 -6.72 15.03
N MET A 355 -7.56 -7.92 14.51
CA MET A 355 -8.10 -8.37 13.23
C MET A 355 -9.63 -8.43 13.23
N MET A 356 -10.26 -8.89 14.32
CA MET A 356 -11.72 -8.89 14.45
C MET A 356 -12.28 -7.46 14.43
N VAL A 357 -11.68 -6.55 15.21
CA VAL A 357 -12.05 -5.13 15.20
C VAL A 357 -11.91 -4.54 13.80
N GLN A 358 -10.80 -4.80 13.12
CA GLN A 358 -10.57 -4.35 11.75
C GLN A 358 -11.57 -4.95 10.75
N GLY A 359 -11.99 -6.21 10.93
CA GLY A 359 -13.04 -6.83 10.13
C GLY A 359 -14.38 -6.10 10.28
N VAL A 360 -14.76 -5.76 11.51
CA VAL A 360 -15.95 -4.92 11.79
C VAL A 360 -15.80 -3.56 11.11
N MET A 361 -14.61 -2.93 11.20
CA MET A 361 -14.36 -1.64 10.55
C MET A 361 -14.49 -1.70 9.03
N ILE A 362 -14.03 -2.77 8.37
CA ILE A 362 -14.23 -2.97 6.92
C ILE A 362 -15.73 -2.95 6.58
N VAL A 363 -16.54 -3.69 7.34
CA VAL A 363 -18.00 -3.76 7.11
C VAL A 363 -18.65 -2.39 7.37
N VAL A 364 -18.30 -1.74 8.48
CA VAL A 364 -18.82 -0.41 8.82
C VAL A 364 -18.45 0.62 7.77
N TYR A 365 -17.19 0.68 7.33
CA TYR A 365 -16.74 1.63 6.30
C TYR A 365 -17.47 1.40 4.97
N ALA A 366 -17.67 0.13 4.58
CA ALA A 366 -18.34 -0.21 3.34
C ALA A 366 -19.83 0.18 3.36
N LEU A 367 -20.49 0.02 4.50
CA LEU A 367 -21.90 0.35 4.67
C LEU A 367 -22.14 1.84 4.97
N ALA A 368 -21.18 2.53 5.59
CA ALA A 368 -21.30 3.95 5.92
C ALA A 368 -21.26 4.85 4.69
N ARG A 369 -20.49 4.47 3.66
CA ARG A 369 -20.51 5.14 2.35
C ARG A 369 -20.46 4.13 1.20
N PRO A 370 -21.58 3.47 0.89
CA PRO A 370 -21.65 2.52 -0.22
C PRO A 370 -21.32 3.21 -1.54
N GLY A 371 -20.37 2.66 -2.30
CA GLY A 371 -20.00 3.18 -3.63
C GLY A 371 -19.01 4.35 -3.64
N ASP A 372 -18.67 4.94 -2.50
CA ASP A 372 -17.74 6.08 -2.42
C ASP A 372 -16.30 5.65 -2.04
N LEU A 373 -15.78 4.67 -2.78
CA LEU A 373 -14.42 4.13 -2.56
C LEU A 373 -13.32 5.19 -2.73
N ALA A 374 -13.55 6.16 -3.61
CA ALA A 374 -12.62 7.26 -3.85
C ALA A 374 -12.46 8.13 -2.61
N TRP A 375 -13.57 8.45 -1.93
CA TRP A 375 -13.52 9.22 -0.68
C TRP A 375 -12.71 8.53 0.40
N TRP A 376 -12.96 7.24 0.60
CA TRP A 376 -12.22 6.40 1.54
C TRP A 376 -10.73 6.35 1.20
N ALA A 377 -10.37 6.24 -0.07
CA ALA A 377 -8.98 6.27 -0.51
C ALA A 377 -8.30 7.60 -0.16
N VAL A 378 -8.94 8.75 -0.43
CA VAL A 378 -8.42 10.08 -0.09
C VAL A 378 -8.26 10.23 1.43
N PHE A 379 -9.27 9.83 2.21
CA PHE A 379 -9.25 9.89 3.67
C PHE A 379 -8.09 9.04 4.24
N GLY A 380 -8.01 7.78 3.83
CA GLY A 380 -7.01 6.83 4.32
C GLY A 380 -5.58 7.25 3.97
N LEU A 381 -5.34 7.66 2.72
CA LEU A 381 -4.02 8.12 2.28
C LEU A 381 -3.59 9.40 2.98
N THR A 382 -4.50 10.37 3.14
CA THR A 382 -4.21 11.64 3.84
C THR A 382 -3.81 11.38 5.28
N LEU A 383 -4.59 10.60 6.01
CA LEU A 383 -4.34 10.27 7.42
C LEU A 383 -3.03 9.49 7.60
N ARG A 384 -2.84 8.42 6.83
CA ARG A 384 -1.65 7.57 6.92
C ARG A 384 -0.39 8.34 6.55
N ASN A 385 -0.38 9.06 5.42
CA ASN A 385 0.84 9.67 4.92
C ASN A 385 1.30 10.83 5.81
N ALA A 386 0.36 11.65 6.29
CA ALA A 386 0.64 12.70 7.26
C ALA A 386 1.32 12.16 8.53
N ALA A 387 0.85 11.01 9.05
CA ALA A 387 1.34 10.48 10.31
C ALA A 387 2.58 9.57 10.19
N VAL A 388 2.79 8.90 9.05
CA VAL A 388 3.76 7.79 8.98
C VAL A 388 4.94 8.09 8.04
N VAL A 389 4.72 8.76 6.90
CA VAL A 389 5.76 8.88 5.85
C VAL A 389 6.95 9.73 6.33
N GLY A 390 6.68 10.96 6.79
CA GLY A 390 7.73 11.86 7.32
C GLY A 390 8.53 11.22 8.45
N PRO A 391 7.87 10.73 9.52
CA PRO A 391 8.55 10.05 10.63
C PRO A 391 9.38 8.83 10.22
N THR A 392 8.91 8.05 9.24
CA THR A 392 9.66 6.88 8.74
C THR A 392 10.91 7.30 7.97
N ILE A 393 10.82 8.32 7.10
CA ILE A 393 11.99 8.84 6.39
C ILE A 393 12.99 9.46 7.38
N SER A 394 12.51 10.23 8.36
CA SER A 394 13.34 10.77 9.44
C SER A 394 14.04 9.67 10.24
N PHE A 395 13.33 8.57 10.56
CA PHE A 395 13.93 7.44 11.24
C PHE A 395 15.13 6.90 10.46
N LEU A 396 14.95 6.74 9.14
CA LEU A 396 15.94 6.14 8.27
C LEU A 396 17.13 7.08 8.04
N LEU A 397 16.90 8.38 7.85
CA LEU A 397 17.91 9.26 7.28
C LEU A 397 18.35 10.40 8.22
N TRP A 398 17.55 10.75 9.23
CA TRP A 398 17.80 11.93 10.05
C TRP A 398 17.83 11.63 11.55
N PRO A 399 19.01 11.26 12.09
CA PRO A 399 19.06 10.69 13.42
C PRO A 399 18.77 11.63 14.58
N ILE A 400 18.81 12.95 14.33
CA ILE A 400 18.78 14.03 15.34
C ILE A 400 17.34 14.46 15.70
N VAL A 401 16.35 14.03 14.92
CA VAL A 401 14.94 14.36 15.14
C VAL A 401 14.47 13.81 16.49
N ARG A 402 13.66 14.57 17.24
CA ARG A 402 13.17 14.21 18.58
C ARG A 402 11.68 13.81 18.58
N GLU A 403 11.25 13.11 19.63
CA GLU A 403 9.86 12.66 19.83
C GLU A 403 8.84 13.79 19.69
N ARG A 404 9.07 14.92 20.37
CA ARG A 404 8.17 16.07 20.39
C ARG A 404 7.92 16.61 18.99
N THR A 405 8.97 16.79 18.20
CA THR A 405 8.88 17.19 16.79
C THR A 405 8.07 16.20 15.96
N ILE A 406 8.28 14.88 16.14
CA ILE A 406 7.51 13.85 15.44
C ILE A 406 6.02 13.92 15.79
N LEU A 407 5.67 14.00 17.08
CA LEU A 407 4.27 14.10 17.51
C LEU A 407 3.58 15.35 16.95
N MET A 408 4.25 16.50 17.01
CA MET A 408 3.72 17.74 16.40
C MET A 408 3.52 17.59 14.89
N SER A 409 4.46 16.94 14.20
CA SER A 409 4.35 16.72 12.75
C SER A 409 3.16 15.85 12.37
N MET A 410 2.90 14.79 13.14
CA MET A 410 1.74 13.91 12.93
C MET A 410 0.44 14.69 13.09
N ILE A 411 0.32 15.46 14.17
CA ILE A 411 -0.89 16.27 14.45
C ILE A 411 -1.07 17.35 13.38
N ALA A 412 -0.03 18.15 13.11
CA ALA A 412 -0.10 19.23 12.14
C ALA A 412 -0.39 18.72 10.72
N GLY A 413 0.19 17.60 10.32
CA GLY A 413 -0.09 16.97 9.03
C GLY A 413 -1.53 16.49 8.90
N VAL A 414 -2.07 15.84 9.93
CA VAL A 414 -3.46 15.36 9.91
C VAL A 414 -4.44 16.53 9.90
N VAL A 415 -4.22 17.53 10.75
CA VAL A 415 -5.08 18.72 10.84
C VAL A 415 -5.03 19.53 9.54
N SER A 416 -3.86 19.75 8.96
CA SER A 416 -3.74 20.49 7.69
C SER A 416 -4.34 19.73 6.51
N GLY A 417 -4.08 18.43 6.38
CA GLY A 417 -4.63 17.61 5.29
C GLY A 417 -6.16 17.54 5.33
N PHE A 418 -6.74 17.25 6.50
CA PHE A 418 -8.20 17.21 6.64
C PHE A 418 -8.83 18.61 6.63
N GLY A 419 -8.17 19.62 7.20
CA GLY A 419 -8.60 21.01 7.10
C GLY A 419 -8.67 21.48 5.64
N TRP A 420 -7.69 21.08 4.82
CA TRP A 420 -7.70 21.35 3.38
C TRP A 420 -8.89 20.68 2.69
N ASN A 421 -9.16 19.41 3.00
CA ASN A 421 -10.31 18.71 2.41
C ASN A 421 -11.66 19.24 2.92
N ALA A 422 -11.72 19.76 4.16
CA ALA A 422 -12.93 20.29 4.75
C ALA A 422 -13.46 21.52 4.01
N VAL A 423 -12.59 22.32 3.38
CA VAL A 423 -12.98 23.49 2.56
C VAL A 423 -13.92 23.11 1.41
N THR A 424 -13.77 21.90 0.84
CA THR A 424 -14.66 21.38 -0.21
C THR A 424 -15.69 20.38 0.32
N GLY A 425 -15.97 20.40 1.62
CA GLY A 425 -16.94 19.51 2.24
C GLY A 425 -16.51 18.04 2.25
N PHE A 426 -15.20 17.77 2.31
CA PHE A 426 -14.61 16.44 2.18
C PHE A 426 -14.95 15.75 0.86
N SER A 427 -14.84 16.45 -0.26
CA SER A 427 -15.06 15.83 -1.57
C SER A 427 -13.96 14.82 -1.91
N ALA A 428 -14.32 13.79 -2.68
CA ALA A 428 -13.38 12.78 -3.18
C ALA A 428 -12.66 13.22 -4.47
N VAL A 429 -13.18 14.24 -5.14
CA VAL A 429 -12.79 14.62 -6.52
C VAL A 429 -12.51 16.10 -6.68
N THR A 430 -13.12 16.96 -5.85
CA THR A 430 -12.92 18.41 -5.89
C THR A 430 -12.12 18.85 -4.67
N PHE A 431 -10.98 19.47 -4.92
CA PHE A 431 -10.08 19.96 -3.87
C PHE A 431 -9.79 21.44 -4.06
N PRO A 432 -9.49 22.19 -2.99
CA PRO A 432 -9.03 23.56 -3.12
C PRO A 432 -7.78 23.60 -4.03
N LEU A 433 -7.82 24.47 -5.04
CA LEU A 433 -6.76 24.61 -6.06
C LEU A 433 -6.44 23.31 -6.84
N GLY A 434 -7.31 22.30 -6.81
CA GLY A 434 -7.04 20.99 -7.39
C GLY A 434 -5.97 20.17 -6.63
N ILE A 435 -5.53 20.64 -5.46
CA ILE A 435 -4.46 20.00 -4.68
C ILE A 435 -5.04 18.91 -3.79
N ASN A 436 -4.67 17.66 -4.05
CA ASN A 436 -5.07 16.55 -3.20
C ASN A 436 -4.60 16.75 -1.74
N PRO A 437 -5.48 16.58 -0.73
CA PRO A 437 -5.18 16.84 0.67
C PRO A 437 -4.03 16.00 1.24
N MET A 438 -3.75 14.84 0.64
CA MET A 438 -2.60 14.00 1.01
C MET A 438 -1.26 14.76 0.85
N TRP A 439 -1.11 15.55 -0.23
CA TRP A 439 0.09 16.35 -0.48
C TRP A 439 0.27 17.42 0.58
N VAL A 440 -0.83 18.10 0.94
CA VAL A 440 -0.84 19.15 1.97
C VAL A 440 -0.48 18.58 3.34
N GLY A 441 -1.15 17.50 3.75
CA GLY A 441 -0.92 16.89 5.06
C GLY A 441 0.50 16.34 5.22
N THR A 442 1.00 15.64 4.19
CA THR A 442 2.36 15.09 4.21
C THR A 442 3.41 16.19 4.14
N GLY A 443 3.20 17.20 3.29
CA GLY A 443 4.09 18.35 3.18
C GLY A 443 4.18 19.15 4.48
N CYS A 444 3.04 19.44 5.12
CA CYS A 444 3.00 20.12 6.40
C CYS A 444 3.72 19.32 7.49
N ALA A 445 3.49 18.00 7.58
CA ALA A 445 4.22 17.14 8.51
C ALA A 445 5.75 17.24 8.30
N MET A 446 6.22 17.14 7.05
CA MET A 446 7.65 17.26 6.73
C MET A 446 8.24 18.63 7.08
N LEU A 447 7.50 19.71 6.81
CA LEU A 447 7.92 21.07 7.19
C LEU A 447 8.02 21.23 8.71
N VAL A 448 7.08 20.68 9.47
CA VAL A 448 7.14 20.68 10.94
C VAL A 448 8.32 19.87 11.44
N ILE A 449 8.66 18.75 10.79
CA ILE A 449 9.88 18.01 11.13
C ILE A 449 11.13 18.86 10.87
N VAL A 450 11.22 19.54 9.74
CA VAL A 450 12.35 20.42 9.41
C VAL A 450 12.47 21.55 10.43
N ALA A 451 11.40 22.31 10.62
CA ALA A 451 11.40 23.45 11.54
C ALA A 451 11.65 23.00 12.99
N GLY A 452 10.92 21.99 13.47
CA GLY A 452 11.06 21.46 14.83
C GLY A 452 12.47 20.93 15.11
N THR A 453 13.07 20.21 14.16
CA THR A 453 14.43 19.68 14.33
C THR A 453 15.47 20.79 14.38
N LEU A 454 15.36 21.81 13.53
CA LEU A 454 16.25 22.96 13.55
C LEU A 454 16.09 23.79 14.82
N LEU A 455 14.85 23.98 15.30
CA LEU A 455 14.54 24.74 16.53
C LEU A 455 15.01 24.02 17.81
N GLU A 456 14.66 22.75 17.97
CA GLU A 456 14.97 21.97 19.18
C GLU A 456 16.47 21.64 19.31
N ASN A 457 17.21 21.70 18.21
CA ASN A 457 18.63 21.37 18.17
C ASN A 457 19.52 22.55 17.75
N ARG A 458 19.07 23.81 17.84
CA ARG A 458 19.87 25.00 17.46
C ARG A 458 21.30 25.02 18.03
N GLY A 459 21.48 24.53 19.26
CA GLY A 459 22.80 24.45 19.91
C GLY A 459 23.59 23.16 19.65
N ARG A 460 22.98 22.14 19.02
CA ARG A 460 23.53 20.79 18.81
C ARG A 460 23.65 20.39 17.34
N ILE A 461 23.05 21.15 16.42
CA ILE A 461 23.16 20.96 14.98
C ILE A 461 24.18 21.95 14.42
N GLY A 462 25.03 21.47 13.52
CA GLY A 462 25.88 22.29 12.65
C GLY A 462 25.68 21.92 11.19
N LEU A 463 26.26 22.73 10.31
CA LEU A 463 26.35 22.42 8.89
C LEU A 463 27.44 21.35 8.69
N THR A 464 27.16 20.36 7.83
CA THR A 464 28.15 19.34 7.45
C THR A 464 29.41 19.99 6.87
N VAL A 465 30.57 19.49 7.28
CA VAL A 465 31.87 19.94 6.75
C VAL A 465 32.16 19.28 5.39
N ASN A 466 31.51 18.16 5.08
CA ASN A 466 31.72 17.41 3.86
C ASN A 466 31.26 18.19 2.62
N GLU A 467 32.20 18.56 1.75
CA GLU A 467 31.94 19.37 0.56
C GLU A 467 30.95 18.71 -0.41
N THR A 468 31.03 17.39 -0.62
CA THR A 468 30.10 16.65 -1.48
C THR A 468 28.66 16.73 -0.94
N ARG A 469 28.49 16.58 0.38
CA ARG A 469 27.17 16.74 1.02
C ARG A 469 26.66 18.18 0.90
N ARG A 470 27.52 19.19 1.06
CA ARG A 470 27.14 20.60 0.87
C ARG A 470 26.70 20.89 -0.56
N LYS A 471 27.45 20.42 -1.57
CA LYS A 471 27.09 20.55 -3.00
C LYS A 471 25.76 19.87 -3.32
N LEU A 472 25.58 18.64 -2.85
CA LEU A 472 24.32 17.91 -3.00
C LEU A 472 23.16 18.64 -2.34
N GLY A 473 23.35 19.13 -1.11
CA GLY A 473 22.37 19.93 -0.39
C GLY A 473 21.98 21.20 -1.12
N ALA A 474 22.96 21.94 -1.65
CA ALA A 474 22.72 23.14 -2.46
C ALA A 474 21.94 22.81 -3.75
N ALA A 475 22.28 21.72 -4.43
CA ALA A 475 21.55 21.26 -5.61
C ALA A 475 20.09 20.88 -5.29
N LEU A 476 19.85 20.23 -4.14
CA LEU A 476 18.50 19.90 -3.68
C LEU A 476 17.70 21.16 -3.30
N LEU A 477 18.32 22.14 -2.62
CA LEU A 477 17.68 23.43 -2.33
C LEU A 477 17.35 24.20 -3.62
N PHE A 478 18.27 24.20 -4.58
CA PHE A 478 18.04 24.81 -5.88
C PHE A 478 16.88 24.13 -6.62
N GLY A 479 16.83 22.80 -6.60
CA GLY A 479 15.70 22.04 -7.13
C GLY A 479 14.38 22.32 -6.40
N ALA A 480 14.42 22.53 -5.08
CA ALA A 480 13.25 22.92 -4.30
C ALA A 480 12.72 24.29 -4.72
N LEU A 481 13.62 25.27 -4.92
CA LEU A 481 13.26 26.59 -5.44
C LEU A 481 12.70 26.50 -6.87
N ILE A 482 13.32 25.73 -7.76
CA ILE A 482 12.80 25.50 -9.11
C ILE A 482 11.39 24.92 -9.05
N SER A 483 11.16 23.90 -8.22
CA SER A 483 9.85 23.25 -8.08
C SER A 483 8.80 24.21 -7.52
N PHE A 484 9.19 25.12 -6.62
CA PHE A 484 8.32 26.16 -6.10
C PHE A 484 7.99 27.21 -7.18
N PHE A 485 8.98 27.71 -7.91
CA PHE A 485 8.74 28.71 -8.97
C PHE A 485 7.98 28.13 -10.17
N SER A 486 8.24 26.88 -10.55
CA SER A 486 7.50 26.21 -11.62
C SER A 486 6.03 25.97 -11.23
N SER A 487 5.70 25.91 -9.94
CA SER A 487 4.31 25.75 -9.49
C SER A 487 3.41 26.93 -9.90
N PHE A 488 3.93 28.16 -9.94
CA PHE A 488 3.20 29.32 -10.46
C PHE A 488 2.92 29.20 -11.96
N GLU A 489 3.85 28.61 -12.72
CA GLU A 489 3.66 28.39 -14.15
C GLU A 489 2.69 27.23 -14.42
N VAL A 490 2.72 26.18 -13.60
CA VAL A 490 1.74 25.08 -13.63
C VAL A 490 0.33 25.58 -13.37
N GLU A 491 0.16 26.53 -12.44
CA GLU A 491 -1.12 27.18 -12.18
C GLU A 491 -1.62 27.99 -13.39
N ARG A 492 -0.72 28.72 -14.07
CA ARG A 492 -1.04 29.54 -15.26
C ARG A 492 -1.38 28.71 -16.50
N THR A 493 -0.74 27.56 -16.68
CA THR A 493 -0.88 26.71 -17.87
C THR A 493 -2.09 25.77 -17.83
N GLY A 494 -2.89 25.81 -16.77
CA GLY A 494 -4.08 24.95 -16.62
C GLY A 494 -3.77 23.50 -16.22
N LEU A 495 -2.51 23.18 -15.92
CA LEU A 495 -2.06 21.85 -15.42
C LEU A 495 -2.28 21.70 -13.91
N SER A 496 -3.44 22.16 -13.41
CA SER A 496 -3.77 22.22 -11.97
C SER A 496 -3.61 20.88 -11.23
N SER A 497 -3.76 19.74 -11.93
CA SER A 497 -3.55 18.41 -11.35
C SER A 497 -2.10 18.14 -10.88
N LEU A 498 -1.12 18.87 -11.41
CA LEU A 498 0.29 18.78 -11.03
C LEU A 498 0.69 19.77 -9.94
N LEU A 499 -0.11 20.80 -9.67
CA LEU A 499 0.24 21.87 -8.74
C LEU A 499 0.62 21.32 -7.35
N GLY A 500 -0.22 20.43 -6.82
CA GLY A 500 0.03 19.78 -5.53
C GLY A 500 1.29 18.93 -5.52
N ALA A 501 1.56 18.19 -6.60
CA ALA A 501 2.75 17.35 -6.73
C ALA A 501 4.02 18.21 -6.85
N ALA A 502 3.98 19.32 -7.59
CA ALA A 502 5.10 20.24 -7.74
C ALA A 502 5.47 20.92 -6.41
N LEU A 503 4.47 21.47 -5.71
CA LEU A 503 4.67 22.07 -4.39
C LEU A 503 5.20 21.06 -3.37
N PHE A 504 4.62 19.86 -3.34
CA PHE A 504 5.10 18.79 -2.47
C PHE A 504 6.53 18.36 -2.82
N THR A 505 6.89 18.30 -4.10
CA THR A 505 8.26 18.00 -4.55
C THR A 505 9.23 19.05 -4.02
N GLY A 506 8.87 20.33 -4.04
CA GLY A 506 9.64 21.40 -3.41
C GLY A 506 9.87 21.16 -1.91
N VAL A 507 8.82 20.81 -1.17
CA VAL A 507 8.91 20.46 0.26
C VAL A 507 9.79 19.24 0.50
N LEU A 508 9.65 18.20 -0.32
CA LEU A 508 10.42 16.96 -0.22
C LEU A 508 11.91 17.22 -0.48
N LEU A 509 12.24 18.02 -1.49
CA LEU A 509 13.61 18.42 -1.80
C LEU A 509 14.22 19.26 -0.69
N LEU A 510 13.47 20.22 -0.12
CA LEU A 510 13.89 20.98 1.06
C LEU A 510 14.16 20.06 2.26
N PHE A 511 13.28 19.09 2.48
CA PHE A 511 13.41 18.10 3.56
C PHE A 511 14.71 17.30 3.41
N PHE A 512 14.98 16.72 2.22
CA PHE A 512 16.23 16.00 1.96
C PHE A 512 17.46 16.91 2.01
N ALA A 513 17.38 18.13 1.48
CA ALA A 513 18.48 19.08 1.54
C ALA A 513 18.89 19.37 2.99
N THR A 514 17.89 19.60 3.86
CA THR A 514 18.13 19.86 5.28
C THR A 514 18.79 18.67 5.96
N ILE A 515 18.33 17.44 5.67
CA ILE A 515 18.95 16.21 6.19
C ILE A 515 20.41 16.10 5.74
N VAL A 516 20.69 16.34 4.46
CA VAL A 516 22.03 16.20 3.89
C VAL A 516 22.99 17.25 4.45
N VAL A 517 22.51 18.48 4.67
CA VAL A 517 23.34 19.62 5.09
C VAL A 517 23.52 19.70 6.61
N THR A 518 22.66 19.06 7.40
CA THR A 518 22.76 19.09 8.87
C THR A 518 23.45 17.87 9.46
N GLU A 519 24.28 18.09 10.47
CA GLU A 519 24.94 17.05 11.28
C GLU A 519 24.93 17.44 12.76
N GLY A 520 25.06 16.45 13.66
CA GLY A 520 25.20 16.71 15.09
C GLY A 520 26.59 17.25 15.40
N ARG A 521 26.70 18.22 16.30
CA ARG A 521 28.00 18.78 16.71
C ARG A 521 28.97 17.73 17.25
N GLU A 522 28.48 16.70 17.94
CA GLU A 522 29.33 15.59 18.43
C GLU A 522 29.99 14.79 17.29
N THR A 523 29.38 14.78 16.10
CA THR A 523 29.93 14.18 14.88
C THR A 523 30.93 15.11 14.20
N LEU A 524 30.67 16.42 14.23
CA LEU A 524 31.55 17.47 13.72
C LEU A 524 32.83 17.63 14.56
N ASP A 525 32.73 17.41 15.88
CA ASP A 525 33.84 17.48 16.84
C ASP A 525 34.66 16.17 16.88
N GLY A 526 34.37 15.19 16.01
CA GLY A 526 35.12 13.94 15.89
C GLY A 526 34.90 12.93 17.03
N LYS A 527 33.92 13.15 17.92
CA LYS A 527 33.69 12.30 19.11
C LYS A 527 32.84 11.05 18.84
N LEU A 528 32.16 10.97 17.69
CA LEU A 528 31.35 9.82 17.27
C LEU A 528 31.58 9.51 15.79
N SER A 529 31.84 8.23 15.46
CA SER A 529 31.79 7.75 14.06
C SER A 529 30.35 7.77 13.54
N ASN A 530 30.23 7.94 12.22
CA ASN A 530 29.00 8.16 11.44
C ASN A 530 27.73 7.52 12.07
N PRO A 531 26.69 8.28 12.45
CA PRO A 531 25.50 7.78 13.16
C PRO A 531 24.65 6.76 12.38
N GLY A 532 24.99 6.49 11.11
CA GLY A 532 24.40 5.41 10.32
C GLY A 532 24.84 3.99 10.72
N GLU A 533 25.91 3.83 11.51
CA GLU A 533 26.47 2.51 11.86
C GLU A 533 25.82 1.83 13.08
N LYS A 534 25.25 2.59 14.01
CA LYS A 534 24.57 2.05 15.20
C LYS A 534 23.07 2.29 15.13
N LEU A 535 22.41 1.70 14.14
CA LEU A 535 20.95 1.53 14.21
C LEU A 535 20.63 0.67 15.44
N PRO A 536 19.68 1.08 16.32
CA PRO A 536 19.30 0.25 17.45
C PRO A 536 18.85 -1.12 16.91
N LYS A 537 19.50 -2.19 17.37
CA LYS A 537 19.06 -3.55 17.06
C LYS A 537 17.76 -3.76 17.81
N SER A 538 16.68 -4.20 17.15
CA SER A 538 15.52 -4.68 17.88
C SER A 538 15.96 -5.82 18.82
N PRO A 539 15.40 -5.95 20.03
CA PRO A 539 15.46 -7.24 20.71
C PRO A 539 14.88 -8.26 19.73
N SER A 540 15.72 -9.20 19.31
CA SER A 540 15.29 -10.22 18.37
C SER A 540 14.28 -11.11 19.07
N PHE A 541 13.05 -11.21 18.54
CA PHE A 541 12.10 -12.28 18.87
C PHE A 541 12.63 -13.69 18.51
N VAL A 542 13.88 -13.78 18.03
CA VAL A 542 14.57 -14.98 17.55
C VAL A 542 15.34 -15.69 18.67
N ASN A 543 15.56 -15.04 19.83
CA ASN A 543 16.25 -15.66 20.96
C ASN A 543 15.28 -16.30 21.98
N GLU A 544 14.21 -16.93 21.50
CA GLU A 544 13.34 -17.84 22.29
C GLU A 544 12.89 -19.06 21.48
#